data_AF-A0A814Y1H2-F1
#
_entry.id   AF-A0A814Y1H2-F1
#
_cell.length_a   1.000
_cell.length_b   1.000
_cell.length_c   1.000
_cell.angle_alpha   90.00
_cell.angle_beta   90.00
_cell.angle_gamma   90.00
#
_symmetry.space_group_name_H-M   'P 1'
#
loop_
_entity.id
_entity.type
_entity.pdbx_description
1 polymer ?
#
loop_
_entity_poly.entity_id
_entity_poly.type
_entity_poly.pdbx_seq_one_letter_code
_entity_poly.pdbx_strand_id
1 'polypeptide(L)'
;MLILRYVNDLVKLNNVYVCQLLSLFSHLAELLSACFTIHFTVQRYCAVKYPLQTPLKNTNSFNSIILILSTLIGLTYCLLLVYKNSIVQCYEELSLNWFISDALLSFLLPFALISFFNQLIIRQIRQHSLSTISHSSSYYDTCQKNNERRNKYFYYTKNSMSQRFSKSFRSISSNQYSNSLEFLNHSKQHFIRKTESFEHLKYTKSSRRRTRSLVLLRAVNHRFQIRYQNYLIKNNIRINYKSSPLSSHQKQKYATNSRHITRLLIIISTSFLLLNFPFHFCTIGLKIYTIYTERMQIQLTASSTNNSTTINGQSFNIKVAECWYLSILIAQLLSFSSYSINFFLYSFCGTQFRRKLFQFIILKKSPYLL
;
A
#
# COMPACT_ATOMS: atom_id res chain seq x y z
N MET A 1 15.94 22.51 1.12
CA MET A 1 16.43 23.91 1.25
C MET A 1 17.53 24.08 2.31
N LEU A 2 17.31 23.95 3.64
CA LEU A 2 18.39 24.24 4.62
C LEU A 2 19.58 23.29 4.63
N ILE A 3 19.41 21.97 4.39
CA ILE A 3 20.59 21.10 4.20
C ILE A 3 21.39 21.55 2.97
N LEU A 4 20.70 22.03 1.93
CA LEU A 4 21.36 22.60 0.77
C LEU A 4 22.15 23.86 1.14
N ARG A 5 21.59 24.71 2.00
CA ARG A 5 22.26 25.87 2.59
C ARG A 5 23.49 25.45 3.38
N TYR A 6 23.36 24.44 4.24
CA TYR A 6 24.48 23.93 5.03
C TYR A 6 25.59 23.31 4.15
N VAL A 7 25.21 22.55 3.12
CA VAL A 7 26.16 22.02 2.14
C VAL A 7 26.79 23.14 1.32
N ASN A 8 26.02 24.17 0.95
CA ASN A 8 26.53 25.34 0.23
C ASN A 8 27.55 26.10 1.07
N ASP A 9 27.25 26.34 2.35
CA ASP A 9 28.13 27.02 3.30
C ASP A 9 29.41 26.21 3.56
N LEU A 10 29.30 24.87 3.60
CA LEU A 10 30.45 23.97 3.75
C LEU A 10 31.33 23.90 2.50
N VAL A 11 30.71 23.86 1.30
CA VAL A 11 31.41 23.62 0.03
C VAL A 11 31.77 24.93 -0.69
N LYS A 12 31.32 26.09 -0.19
CA LYS A 12 31.47 27.42 -0.82
C LYS A 12 31.10 27.40 -2.30
N LEU A 13 29.93 26.81 -2.63
CA LEU A 13 29.47 26.73 -4.02
C LEU A 13 28.96 28.10 -4.47
N ASN A 14 29.88 28.97 -4.92
CA ASN A 14 29.53 30.29 -5.48
C ASN A 14 28.86 30.22 -6.87
N ASN A 15 28.58 29.03 -7.39
CA ASN A 15 28.00 28.88 -8.72
C ASN A 15 26.47 28.84 -8.65
N VAL A 16 25.83 29.90 -9.17
CA VAL A 16 24.37 30.05 -9.25
C VAL A 16 23.69 28.84 -9.91
N TYR A 17 24.31 28.27 -10.97
CA TYR A 17 23.76 27.11 -11.67
C TYR A 17 23.69 25.86 -10.79
N VAL A 18 24.69 25.66 -9.92
CA VAL A 18 24.69 24.53 -8.99
C VAL A 18 23.57 24.69 -7.97
N CYS A 19 23.35 25.91 -7.45
CA CYS A 19 22.25 26.17 -6.53
C CYS A 19 20.86 26.00 -7.19
N GLN A 20 20.69 26.42 -8.45
CA GLN A 20 19.49 26.15 -9.23
C GLN A 20 19.23 24.65 -9.39
N LEU A 21 20.25 23.89 -9.80
CA LEU A 21 20.16 22.44 -10.01
C LEU A 21 19.82 21.71 -8.70
N LEU A 22 20.46 22.09 -7.61
CA LEU A 22 20.22 21.50 -6.30
C LEU A 22 18.84 21.86 -5.74
N SER A 23 18.35 23.09 -5.98
CA SER A 23 16.96 23.46 -5.64
C SER A 23 15.97 22.62 -6.45
N LEU A 24 16.20 22.50 -7.77
CA LEU A 24 15.40 21.66 -8.67
C LEU A 24 15.31 20.22 -8.16
N PHE A 25 16.44 19.60 -7.82
CA PHE A 25 16.45 18.22 -7.31
C PHE A 25 15.76 18.09 -5.95
N SER A 26 15.85 19.10 -5.09
CA SER A 26 15.17 19.10 -3.79
C SER A 26 13.65 19.10 -3.97
N HIS A 27 13.13 20.06 -4.75
CA HIS A 27 11.69 20.16 -5.06
C HIS A 27 11.18 18.92 -5.80
N LEU A 28 11.96 18.41 -6.76
CA LEU A 28 11.61 17.20 -7.50
C LEU A 28 11.56 15.97 -6.60
N ALA A 29 12.55 15.77 -5.72
CA ALA A 29 12.59 14.63 -4.81
C ALA A 29 11.38 14.64 -3.85
N GLU A 30 11.03 15.82 -3.34
CA GLU A 30 9.89 16.03 -2.46
C GLU A 30 8.56 15.71 -3.16
N LEU A 31 8.34 16.30 -4.34
CA LEU A 31 7.14 16.09 -5.14
C LEU A 31 7.00 14.64 -5.61
N LEU A 32 8.09 14.01 -6.08
CA LEU A 32 8.06 12.61 -6.54
C LEU A 32 7.83 11.64 -5.38
N SER A 33 8.44 11.89 -4.22
CA SER A 33 8.20 11.09 -3.02
C SER A 33 6.73 11.10 -2.61
N ALA A 34 6.11 12.29 -2.62
CA ALA A 34 4.68 12.43 -2.35
C ALA A 34 3.82 11.73 -3.41
N CYS A 35 4.10 11.95 -4.70
CA CYS A 35 3.40 11.31 -5.82
C CYS A 35 3.48 9.77 -5.77
N PHE A 36 4.66 9.22 -5.52
CA PHE A 36 4.85 7.77 -5.39
C PHE A 36 4.13 7.21 -4.17
N THR A 37 4.13 7.93 -3.05
CA THR A 37 3.38 7.51 -1.86
C THR A 37 1.87 7.46 -2.13
N ILE A 38 1.32 8.45 -2.84
CA ILE A 38 -0.09 8.43 -3.29
C ILE A 38 -0.31 7.23 -4.21
N HIS A 39 0.52 7.05 -5.24
CA HIS A 39 0.40 5.95 -6.21
C HIS A 39 0.36 4.59 -5.51
N PHE A 40 1.32 4.34 -4.61
CA PHE A 40 1.33 3.10 -3.82
C PHE A 40 0.09 2.97 -2.94
N THR A 41 -0.39 4.05 -2.34
CA THR A 41 -1.59 4.01 -1.50
C THR A 41 -2.85 3.67 -2.33
N VAL A 42 -2.98 4.24 -3.52
CA VAL A 42 -4.07 3.94 -4.47
C VAL A 42 -3.99 2.49 -4.95
N GLN A 43 -2.80 2.04 -5.37
CA GLN A 43 -2.59 0.66 -5.82
C GLN A 43 -2.98 -0.34 -4.73
N ARG A 44 -2.66 -0.05 -3.47
CA ARG A 44 -3.05 -0.87 -2.30
C ARG A 44 -4.55 -0.87 -2.08
N TYR A 45 -5.19 0.29 -2.13
CA TYR A 45 -6.64 0.38 -2.00
C TYR A 45 -7.33 -0.48 -3.07
N CYS A 46 -6.87 -0.42 -4.32
CA CYS A 46 -7.37 -1.27 -5.40
C CYS A 46 -7.18 -2.77 -5.11
N ALA A 47 -6.01 -3.16 -4.59
CA ALA A 47 -5.73 -4.56 -4.22
C ALA A 47 -6.63 -5.08 -3.08
N VAL A 48 -6.92 -4.23 -2.09
CA VAL A 48 -7.81 -4.60 -0.97
C VAL A 48 -9.27 -4.67 -1.42
N LYS A 49 -9.70 -3.73 -2.28
CA LYS A 49 -11.11 -3.66 -2.74
C LYS A 49 -11.44 -4.72 -3.79
N TYR A 50 -10.50 -5.07 -4.66
CA TYR A 50 -10.72 -5.96 -5.80
C TYR A 50 -9.72 -7.15 -5.83
N PRO A 51 -9.78 -8.06 -4.84
CA PRO A 51 -8.83 -9.16 -4.70
C PRO A 51 -8.92 -10.22 -5.82
N LEU A 52 -10.04 -10.29 -6.56
CA LEU A 52 -10.28 -11.30 -7.59
C LEU A 52 -10.07 -10.79 -9.03
N GLN A 53 -9.97 -9.47 -9.22
CA GLN A 53 -9.74 -8.87 -10.54
C GLN A 53 -8.26 -8.63 -10.82
N THR A 54 -7.39 -9.05 -9.91
CA THR A 54 -5.95 -8.81 -9.90
C THR A 54 -5.10 -9.90 -10.60
N PRO A 55 -5.56 -10.57 -11.68
CA PRO A 55 -4.64 -11.16 -12.64
C PRO A 55 -4.79 -10.52 -14.02
N LEU A 56 -4.90 -9.19 -14.11
CA LEU A 56 -4.72 -8.51 -15.38
C LEU A 56 -3.21 -8.36 -15.62
N LYS A 57 -2.65 -9.31 -16.37
CA LYS A 57 -1.27 -9.40 -16.88
C LYS A 57 -0.72 -8.08 -17.48
N ASN A 58 -1.58 -7.09 -17.74
CA ASN A 58 -1.25 -5.77 -18.28
C ASN A 58 -1.25 -4.62 -17.23
N THR A 59 -1.42 -4.89 -15.94
CA THR A 59 -1.36 -3.82 -14.91
C THR A 59 0.05 -3.24 -14.75
N ASN A 60 1.08 -4.01 -15.07
CA ASN A 60 2.46 -3.57 -14.93
C ASN A 60 2.80 -2.44 -15.90
N SER A 61 2.37 -2.55 -17.16
CA SER A 61 2.59 -1.49 -18.16
C SER A 61 1.84 -0.21 -17.80
N PHE A 62 0.57 -0.33 -17.37
CA PHE A 62 -0.23 0.82 -16.96
C PHE A 62 0.36 1.56 -15.74
N ASN A 63 0.78 0.81 -14.71
CA ASN A 63 1.41 1.42 -13.53
C ASN A 63 2.73 2.12 -13.89
N SER A 64 3.56 1.49 -14.74
CA SER A 64 4.80 2.12 -15.23
C SER A 64 4.52 3.40 -16.03
N ILE A 65 3.49 3.41 -16.88
CA ILE A 65 3.10 4.61 -17.64
C ILE A 65 2.66 5.73 -16.70
N ILE A 66 1.84 5.44 -15.68
CA ILE A 66 1.43 6.45 -14.69
C ILE A 66 2.65 7.02 -13.96
N LEU A 67 3.58 6.16 -13.56
CA LEU A 67 4.79 6.60 -12.86
C LEU A 67 5.65 7.50 -13.74
N ILE A 68 5.89 7.11 -14.99
CA ILE A 68 6.66 7.91 -15.96
C ILE A 68 5.96 9.25 -16.21
N LEU A 69 4.65 9.24 -16.45
CA LEU A 69 3.89 10.47 -16.68
C LEU A 69 3.92 11.40 -15.46
N SER A 70 3.74 10.85 -14.26
CA SER A 70 3.85 11.60 -13.01
C SER A 70 5.25 12.19 -12.83
N THR A 71 6.31 11.46 -13.22
CA THR A 71 7.68 11.98 -13.14
C THR A 71 7.94 13.11 -14.14
N LEU A 72 7.43 12.99 -15.37
CA LEU A 72 7.57 14.04 -16.38
C LEU A 72 6.80 15.31 -16.01
N ILE A 73 5.58 15.16 -15.49
CA ILE A 73 4.78 16.29 -15.01
C ILE A 73 5.48 16.97 -13.83
N GLY A 74 5.96 16.19 -12.85
CA GLY A 74 6.70 16.72 -11.70
C GLY A 74 7.97 17.46 -12.11
N LEU A 75 8.76 16.88 -13.01
CA LEU A 75 9.97 17.51 -13.55
C LEU A 75 9.65 18.82 -14.28
N THR A 76 8.61 18.82 -15.12
CA THR A 76 8.19 20.03 -15.85
C THR A 76 7.72 21.13 -14.89
N TYR A 77 6.96 20.77 -13.85
CA TYR A 77 6.53 21.70 -12.81
C TYR A 77 7.73 22.29 -12.05
N CYS A 78 8.65 21.47 -11.56
CA CYS A 78 9.80 21.93 -10.79
C CYS A 78 10.75 22.78 -11.64
N LEU A 79 10.94 22.45 -12.93
CA LEU A 79 11.70 23.29 -13.86
C LEU A 79 11.07 24.68 -14.02
N LEU A 80 9.74 24.74 -14.17
CA LEU A 80 9.02 26.01 -14.27
C LEU A 80 9.11 26.82 -12.98
N LEU A 81 8.99 26.16 -11.83
CA LEU A 81 9.10 26.76 -10.51
C LEU A 81 10.48 27.39 -10.32
N VAL A 82 11.56 26.63 -10.52
CA VAL A 82 12.93 27.14 -10.37
C VAL A 82 13.27 28.21 -11.42
N TYR A 83 12.78 28.08 -12.66
CA TYR A 83 13.03 29.07 -13.71
C TYR A 83 12.34 30.42 -13.45
N LYS A 84 11.17 30.42 -12.80
CA LYS A 84 10.39 31.63 -12.55
C LYS A 84 10.79 32.39 -11.28
N ASN A 85 11.54 31.77 -10.39
CA ASN A 85 11.99 32.38 -9.15
C ASN A 85 13.46 32.82 -9.25
N SER A 86 13.78 33.98 -8.69
CA SER A 86 15.16 34.46 -8.60
C SER A 86 15.90 33.74 -7.49
N ILE A 87 17.14 33.32 -7.78
CA ILE A 87 18.05 32.76 -6.79
C ILE A 87 19.15 33.77 -6.51
N VAL A 88 19.13 34.35 -5.32
CA VAL A 88 20.16 35.30 -4.84
C VAL A 88 20.93 34.60 -3.73
N GLN A 89 22.25 34.43 -3.88
CA GLN A 89 23.11 33.75 -2.88
C GLN A 89 22.58 32.36 -2.45
N CYS A 90 22.01 31.59 -3.38
CA CYS A 90 21.41 30.28 -3.10
C CYS A 90 20.18 30.32 -2.17
N TYR A 91 19.60 31.51 -1.98
CA TYR A 91 18.26 31.70 -1.43
C TYR A 91 17.27 31.82 -2.60
N GLU A 92 16.26 30.96 -2.59
CA GLU A 92 15.16 31.05 -3.54
C GLU A 92 14.08 31.95 -2.96
N GLU A 93 13.89 33.10 -3.59
CA GLU A 93 12.78 34.00 -3.25
C GLU A 93 11.55 33.57 -4.06
N LEU A 94 10.77 32.65 -3.49
CA LEU A 94 9.50 32.28 -4.10
C LEU A 94 8.49 33.40 -3.94
N SER A 95 7.89 33.78 -5.06
CA SER A 95 6.67 34.58 -5.03
C SER A 95 5.58 33.83 -4.27
N LEU A 96 4.68 34.57 -3.60
CA LEU A 96 3.62 33.98 -2.77
C LEU A 96 2.79 32.93 -3.53
N ASN A 97 2.51 33.20 -4.81
CA ASN A 97 1.72 32.30 -5.65
C ASN A 97 2.44 30.97 -5.91
N TRP A 98 3.74 31.00 -6.18
CA TRP A 98 4.55 29.79 -6.38
C TRP A 98 4.73 29.03 -5.07
N PHE A 99 4.94 29.74 -3.96
CA PHE A 99 5.02 29.14 -2.63
C PHE A 99 3.74 28.40 -2.25
N ILE A 100 2.56 29.02 -2.46
CA ILE A 100 1.27 28.38 -2.18
C ILE A 100 1.06 27.17 -3.10
N SER A 101 1.37 27.32 -4.39
CA SER A 101 1.28 26.23 -5.36
C SER A 101 2.12 25.04 -4.95
N ASP A 102 3.38 25.28 -4.53
CA ASP A 102 4.29 24.24 -4.08
C ASP A 102 3.74 23.55 -2.84
N ALA A 103 3.39 24.29 -1.79
CA ALA A 103 2.81 23.73 -0.56
C ALA A 103 1.51 22.93 -0.80
N LEU A 104 0.67 23.37 -1.76
CA LEU A 104 -0.54 22.64 -2.12
C LEU A 104 -0.22 21.31 -2.80
N LEU A 105 0.74 21.32 -3.73
CA LEU A 105 1.04 20.17 -4.58
C LEU A 105 1.96 19.15 -3.89
N SER A 106 2.99 19.61 -3.16
CA SER A 106 3.98 18.77 -2.48
C SER A 106 3.45 18.20 -1.16
N PHE A 107 2.49 18.87 -0.52
CA PHE A 107 2.01 18.47 0.80
C PHE A 107 0.50 18.33 0.93
N LEU A 108 -0.29 19.38 0.73
CA LEU A 108 -1.70 19.36 1.12
C LEU A 108 -2.51 18.32 0.33
N LEU A 109 -2.33 18.29 -0.99
CA LEU A 109 -2.99 17.32 -1.88
C LEU A 109 -2.55 15.88 -1.56
N PRO A 110 -1.25 15.57 -1.46
CA PRO A 110 -0.78 14.26 -1.00
C PRO A 110 -1.33 13.86 0.37
N PHE A 111 -1.31 14.77 1.34
CA PHE A 111 -1.82 14.54 2.69
C PHE A 111 -3.31 14.14 2.66
N ALA A 112 -4.13 14.92 1.95
CA ALA A 112 -5.55 14.65 1.83
C ALA A 112 -5.84 13.31 1.16
N LEU A 113 -5.16 13.01 0.04
CA LEU A 113 -5.35 11.76 -0.70
C LEU A 113 -4.89 10.54 0.10
N ILE A 114 -3.71 10.60 0.71
CA ILE A 114 -3.17 9.50 1.53
C ILE A 114 -4.11 9.23 2.71
N SER A 115 -4.53 10.27 3.43
CA SER A 115 -5.47 10.14 4.55
C SER A 115 -6.79 9.52 4.10
N PHE A 116 -7.38 10.02 3.00
CA PHE A 116 -8.62 9.51 2.44
C PHE A 116 -8.52 8.02 2.07
N PHE A 117 -7.50 7.61 1.32
CA PHE A 117 -7.34 6.21 0.92
C PHE A 117 -7.01 5.30 2.11
N ASN A 118 -6.21 5.76 3.08
CA ASN A 118 -5.96 5.02 4.32
C ASN A 118 -7.25 4.77 5.10
N GLN A 119 -8.12 5.77 5.22
CA GLN A 119 -9.43 5.62 5.86
C GLN A 119 -10.32 4.60 5.12
N LEU A 120 -10.34 4.65 3.78
CA LEU A 120 -11.08 3.66 2.98
C LEU A 120 -10.55 2.23 3.17
N ILE A 121 -9.23 2.06 3.22
CA ILE A 121 -8.59 0.77 3.48
C ILE A 121 -9.00 0.24 4.86
N ILE A 122 -8.91 1.07 5.91
CA ILE A 122 -9.28 0.68 7.27
C ILE A 122 -10.75 0.27 7.35
N ARG A 123 -11.65 1.05 6.73
CA ARG A 123 -13.09 0.73 6.67
C ARG A 123 -13.33 -0.63 6.01
N GLN A 124 -12.67 -0.89 4.88
CA GLN A 124 -12.80 -2.15 4.15
C GLN A 124 -12.29 -3.35 4.97
N ILE A 125 -11.16 -3.22 5.65
CA ILE A 125 -10.61 -4.29 6.51
C ILE A 125 -11.56 -4.57 7.68
N ARG A 126 -12.09 -3.52 8.32
CA ARG A 126 -13.04 -3.66 9.43
C ARG A 126 -14.30 -4.39 8.98
N GLN A 127 -14.83 -4.05 7.82
CA GLN A 127 -16.01 -4.71 7.25
C GLN A 127 -15.76 -6.20 6.98
N HIS A 128 -14.61 -6.57 6.40
CA HIS A 128 -14.25 -7.98 6.19
C HIS A 128 -14.00 -8.75 7.50
N SER A 129 -13.44 -8.08 8.52
CA SER A 129 -13.26 -8.69 9.84
C SER A 129 -14.61 -9.01 10.49
N LEU A 130 -15.60 -8.14 10.34
CA LEU A 130 -16.95 -8.36 10.88
C LEU A 130 -17.67 -9.50 10.14
N SER A 131 -17.61 -9.53 8.80
CA SER A 131 -18.27 -10.60 8.02
C SER A 131 -17.66 -11.98 8.25
N THR A 132 -16.37 -12.05 8.59
CA THR A 132 -15.73 -13.34 8.91
C THR A 132 -16.17 -13.87 10.27
N ILE A 133 -16.36 -12.99 11.26
CA ILE A 133 -16.86 -13.36 12.59
C ILE A 133 -18.30 -13.89 12.51
N SER A 134 -19.18 -13.23 11.74
CA SER A 134 -20.57 -13.67 11.59
C SER A 134 -20.69 -15.04 10.91
N HIS A 135 -19.86 -15.34 9.92
CA HIS A 135 -19.86 -16.66 9.27
C HIS A 135 -19.30 -17.77 10.17
N SER A 136 -18.29 -17.47 11.00
CA SER A 136 -17.81 -18.46 11.98
C SER A 136 -18.88 -18.80 13.02
N SER A 137 -19.60 -17.81 13.54
CA SER A 137 -20.68 -18.04 14.53
C SER A 137 -21.77 -18.94 13.95
N SER A 138 -22.25 -18.64 12.74
CA SER A 138 -23.29 -19.46 12.09
C SER A 138 -22.84 -20.90 11.80
N TYR A 139 -21.56 -21.11 11.48
CA TYR A 139 -21.03 -22.46 11.25
C TYR A 139 -20.93 -23.28 12.55
N TYR A 140 -20.51 -22.66 13.67
CA TYR A 140 -20.47 -23.32 14.97
C TYR A 140 -21.86 -23.69 15.46
N ASP A 141 -22.86 -22.82 15.31
CA ASP A 141 -24.26 -23.14 15.68
C ASP A 141 -24.82 -24.32 14.87
N THR A 142 -24.48 -24.41 13.58
CA THR A 142 -24.94 -25.51 12.73
C THR A 142 -24.23 -26.82 13.07
N CYS A 143 -22.94 -26.77 13.40
CA CYS A 143 -22.18 -27.95 13.81
C CYS A 143 -22.62 -28.46 15.18
N GLN A 144 -22.91 -27.55 16.13
CA GLN A 144 -23.42 -27.90 17.45
C GLN A 144 -24.82 -28.51 17.37
N LYS A 145 -25.74 -27.94 16.58
CA LYS A 145 -27.06 -28.55 16.32
C LYS A 145 -26.96 -29.93 15.66
N ASN A 146 -25.99 -30.14 14.76
CA ASN A 146 -25.81 -31.45 14.12
C ASN A 146 -25.17 -32.48 15.06
N ASN A 147 -24.28 -32.06 15.97
CA ASN A 147 -23.76 -32.94 17.02
C ASN A 147 -24.82 -33.30 18.06
N GLU A 148 -25.70 -32.37 18.44
CA GLU A 148 -26.87 -32.70 19.29
C GLU A 148 -27.82 -33.69 18.61
N ARG A 149 -28.09 -33.53 17.31
CA ARG A 149 -28.87 -34.51 16.54
C ARG A 149 -28.18 -35.87 16.49
N ARG A 150 -26.87 -35.93 16.19
CA ARG A 150 -26.12 -37.20 16.19
C ARG A 150 -26.10 -37.88 17.56
N ASN A 151 -25.91 -37.14 18.64
CA ASN A 151 -25.95 -37.70 19.99
C ASN A 151 -27.35 -38.22 20.35
N LYS A 152 -28.42 -37.56 19.90
CA LYS A 152 -29.79 -38.10 20.02
C LYS A 152 -29.95 -39.43 19.30
N TYR A 153 -29.48 -39.56 18.05
CA TYR A 153 -29.58 -40.82 17.32
C TYR A 153 -28.72 -41.94 17.94
N PHE A 154 -27.56 -41.61 18.51
CA PHE A 154 -26.69 -42.59 19.16
C PHE A 154 -27.29 -43.14 20.47
N TYR A 155 -28.05 -42.34 21.22
CA TYR A 155 -28.77 -42.82 22.41
C TYR A 155 -29.92 -43.78 22.07
N TYR A 156 -30.65 -43.54 20.96
CA TYR A 156 -31.73 -44.45 20.53
C TYR A 156 -31.21 -45.78 19.96
N THR A 157 -30.08 -45.79 19.25
CA THR A 157 -29.49 -47.05 18.75
C THR A 157 -28.76 -47.86 19.82
N LYS A 158 -28.21 -47.22 20.86
CA LYS A 158 -27.58 -47.94 21.98
C LYS A 158 -28.61 -48.69 22.84
N ASN A 159 -29.82 -48.14 23.00
CA ASN A 159 -30.90 -48.84 23.71
C ASN A 159 -31.58 -49.93 22.87
N SER A 160 -31.57 -49.86 21.54
CA SER A 160 -32.15 -50.92 20.69
C SER A 160 -31.21 -52.11 20.46
N MET A 161 -29.90 -51.94 20.57
CA MET A 161 -28.95 -53.08 20.56
C MET A 161 -28.81 -53.76 21.93
N SER A 162 -29.04 -53.06 23.04
CA SER A 162 -28.97 -53.67 24.39
C SER A 162 -30.12 -54.64 24.71
N GLN A 163 -31.20 -54.67 23.92
CA GLN A 163 -32.30 -55.63 24.09
C GLN A 163 -32.24 -56.83 23.14
N ARG A 164 -31.29 -56.89 22.18
CA ARG A 164 -31.14 -58.04 21.28
C ARG A 164 -29.94 -58.94 21.55
N PHE A 165 -29.06 -58.60 22.49
CA PHE A 165 -27.87 -59.40 22.81
C PHE A 165 -27.91 -60.16 24.15
N SER A 166 -29.04 -60.18 24.86
CA SER A 166 -29.21 -60.99 26.08
C SER A 166 -29.79 -62.40 25.85
N LYS A 167 -30.00 -62.82 24.59
CA LYS A 167 -30.43 -64.18 24.23
C LYS A 167 -29.69 -64.69 23.00
N SER A 168 -28.42 -65.01 23.14
CA SER A 168 -27.74 -66.10 22.39
C SER A 168 -26.23 -65.91 22.52
N PHE A 169 -25.66 -66.38 23.62
CA PHE A 169 -24.27 -66.80 23.66
C PHE A 169 -24.10 -67.84 24.76
N ARG A 170 -24.41 -69.09 24.41
CA ARG A 170 -23.82 -70.27 25.04
C ARG A 170 -23.31 -71.17 23.92
N SER A 171 -22.05 -71.58 24.09
CA SER A 171 -21.27 -72.56 23.33
C SER A 171 -21.04 -72.28 21.85
N ILE A 172 -19.79 -72.00 21.47
CA ILE A 172 -18.99 -72.88 20.60
C ILE A 172 -17.52 -72.54 20.81
N SER A 173 -16.75 -73.59 21.05
CA SER A 173 -15.31 -73.62 21.20
C SER A 173 -14.60 -73.72 19.85
N SER A 174 -13.29 -73.45 19.93
CA SER A 174 -12.19 -73.98 19.10
C SER A 174 -11.97 -73.45 17.68
N ASN A 175 -10.80 -72.81 17.57
CA ASN A 175 -9.70 -73.09 16.64
C ASN A 175 -9.75 -72.59 15.19
N GLN A 176 -8.60 -71.97 14.86
CA GLN A 176 -7.76 -72.18 13.67
C GLN A 176 -7.82 -71.19 12.48
N TYR A 177 -6.63 -70.64 12.21
CA TYR A 177 -6.04 -70.18 10.93
C TYR A 177 -6.74 -69.03 10.17
N SER A 178 -6.10 -68.14 9.41
CA SER A 178 -4.73 -67.65 9.21
C SER A 178 -4.78 -66.69 8.00
N ASN A 179 -3.84 -65.75 7.91
CA ASN A 179 -3.26 -65.21 6.68
C ASN A 179 -4.19 -64.64 5.59
N SER A 180 -4.21 -63.31 5.47
CA SER A 180 -4.25 -62.60 4.17
C SER A 180 -4.12 -61.09 4.40
N LEU A 181 -2.88 -60.60 4.52
CA LEU A 181 -2.57 -59.18 4.51
C LEU A 181 -1.31 -58.92 3.67
N GLU A 182 -1.41 -59.19 2.39
CA GLU A 182 -0.48 -58.72 1.35
C GLU A 182 -1.32 -58.35 0.12
N PHE A 183 -0.82 -57.39 -0.66
CA PHE A 183 -1.44 -56.74 -1.83
C PHE A 183 -2.38 -55.56 -1.54
N LEU A 184 -1.80 -54.37 -1.37
CA LEU A 184 -2.08 -53.23 -2.26
C LEU A 184 -1.16 -52.03 -1.92
N ASN A 185 0.12 -52.11 -2.30
CA ASN A 185 1.02 -50.95 -2.25
C ASN A 185 2.04 -51.01 -3.39
N HIS A 186 1.57 -50.93 -4.64
CA HIS A 186 2.41 -50.63 -5.79
C HIS A 186 1.54 -50.07 -6.92
N SER A 187 1.57 -48.74 -7.12
CA SER A 187 1.34 -48.05 -8.41
C SER A 187 1.04 -46.56 -8.22
N LYS A 188 2.07 -45.77 -7.87
CA LYS A 188 2.04 -44.32 -8.13
C LYS A 188 3.42 -43.86 -8.61
N GLN A 189 3.69 -44.13 -9.87
CA GLN A 189 4.74 -43.45 -10.62
C GLN A 189 4.27 -43.15 -12.04
N HIS A 190 4.71 -41.99 -12.53
CA HIS A 190 4.66 -41.49 -13.90
C HIS A 190 3.31 -41.10 -14.51
N PHE A 191 3.04 -39.78 -14.54
CA PHE A 191 2.78 -39.14 -15.83
C PHE A 191 3.14 -37.64 -15.81
N ILE A 192 4.28 -37.33 -16.43
CA ILE A 192 4.67 -36.00 -16.90
C ILE A 192 4.22 -35.92 -18.35
N ARG A 193 3.44 -34.90 -18.74
CA ARG A 193 3.38 -34.51 -20.15
C ARG A 193 3.23 -33.00 -20.34
N LYS A 194 4.17 -32.48 -21.14
CA LYS A 194 4.25 -31.17 -21.77
C LYS A 194 2.95 -30.76 -22.44
N THR A 195 2.67 -29.46 -22.45
CA THR A 195 1.89 -28.81 -23.50
C THR A 195 2.61 -27.54 -23.95
N GLU A 196 3.15 -27.62 -25.17
CA GLU A 196 3.69 -26.53 -25.96
C GLU A 196 2.56 -25.77 -26.69
N SER A 197 2.81 -24.47 -26.88
CA SER A 197 2.39 -23.56 -27.95
C SER A 197 1.09 -23.79 -28.75
N PHE A 198 0.17 -22.83 -28.65
CA PHE A 198 -0.67 -22.40 -29.76
C PHE A 198 -0.87 -20.88 -29.70
N GLU A 199 0.00 -20.14 -30.40
CA GLU A 199 -0.27 -18.77 -30.85
C GLU A 199 -0.70 -18.84 -32.31
N HIS A 200 -1.95 -18.47 -32.61
CA HIS A 200 -2.32 -17.80 -33.86
C HIS A 200 -3.81 -17.50 -33.85
N LEU A 201 -4.16 -16.22 -33.72
CA LEU A 201 -5.27 -15.60 -34.48
C LEU A 201 -5.26 -14.09 -34.25
N LYS A 202 -4.78 -13.39 -35.29
CA LYS A 202 -5.00 -11.95 -35.53
C LYS A 202 -6.50 -11.70 -35.63
N TYR A 203 -6.99 -10.64 -34.99
CA TYR A 203 -8.24 -10.01 -35.42
C TYR A 203 -8.09 -8.48 -35.46
N THR A 204 -8.65 -7.94 -36.52
CA THR A 204 -8.50 -6.57 -37.02
C THR A 204 -9.47 -5.58 -36.34
N LYS A 205 -9.08 -4.30 -36.46
CA LYS A 205 -9.71 -3.04 -36.01
C LYS A 205 -11.25 -2.96 -36.15
N SER A 206 -11.89 -2.24 -35.22
CA SER A 206 -12.92 -1.23 -35.53
C SER A 206 -13.26 -0.37 -34.30
N SER A 207 -13.84 0.80 -34.58
CA SER A 207 -13.88 2.05 -33.83
C SER A 207 -15.21 2.30 -33.09
N ARG A 208 -15.14 3.27 -32.15
CA ARG A 208 -16.15 4.30 -31.81
C ARG A 208 -17.25 4.03 -30.75
N ARG A 209 -17.14 4.86 -29.69
CA ARG A 209 -18.19 5.64 -28.96
C ARG A 209 -19.38 4.88 -28.33
N ARG A 210 -19.46 4.87 -26.99
CA ARG A 210 -20.21 5.86 -26.17
C ARG A 210 -20.23 5.46 -24.69
N THR A 211 -19.87 6.42 -23.86
CA THR A 211 -20.04 6.47 -22.41
C THR A 211 -21.51 6.51 -22.02
N ARG A 212 -22.01 5.44 -21.38
CA ARG A 212 -23.16 5.40 -20.44
C ARG A 212 -23.41 3.94 -20.04
N SER A 213 -22.62 3.38 -19.12
CA SER A 213 -22.90 2.06 -18.54
C SER A 213 -21.88 1.72 -17.44
N LEU A 214 -22.14 2.16 -16.20
CA LEU A 214 -21.45 1.61 -15.02
C LEU A 214 -22.40 0.81 -14.12
N VAL A 215 -23.71 1.06 -14.22
CA VAL A 215 -24.76 0.26 -13.57
C VAL A 215 -25.14 -0.96 -14.42
N LEU A 216 -25.16 -0.83 -15.76
CA LEU A 216 -25.41 -1.95 -16.67
C LEU A 216 -24.22 -2.93 -16.72
N LEU A 217 -22.99 -2.44 -16.54
CA LEU A 217 -21.79 -3.30 -16.56
C LEU A 217 -21.79 -4.33 -15.41
N ARG A 218 -22.32 -3.99 -14.22
CA ARG A 218 -22.46 -4.96 -13.11
C ARG A 218 -23.53 -6.01 -13.40
N ALA A 219 -24.67 -5.61 -13.96
CA ALA A 219 -25.75 -6.55 -14.31
C ALA A 219 -25.36 -7.46 -15.50
N VAL A 220 -24.61 -6.93 -16.47
CA VAL A 220 -24.11 -7.70 -17.61
C VAL A 220 -23.04 -8.70 -17.17
N ASN A 221 -22.13 -8.34 -16.26
CA ASN A 221 -21.08 -9.26 -15.82
C ASN A 221 -21.66 -10.44 -15.02
N HIS A 222 -22.66 -10.20 -14.17
CA HIS A 222 -23.35 -11.27 -13.44
C HIS A 222 -24.17 -12.18 -14.38
N ARG A 223 -24.85 -11.61 -15.39
CA ARG A 223 -25.55 -12.39 -16.42
C ARG A 223 -24.60 -13.16 -17.34
N PHE A 224 -23.39 -12.64 -17.60
CA PHE A 224 -22.38 -13.35 -18.38
C PHE A 224 -21.81 -14.55 -17.61
N GLN A 225 -21.54 -14.40 -16.31
CA GLN A 225 -21.09 -15.52 -15.47
C GLN A 225 -22.14 -16.64 -15.39
N ILE A 226 -23.42 -16.29 -15.20
CA ILE A 226 -24.52 -17.25 -15.17
C ILE A 226 -24.71 -17.91 -16.54
N ARG A 227 -24.64 -17.16 -17.65
CA ARG A 227 -24.75 -17.72 -19.00
C ARG A 227 -23.57 -18.63 -19.35
N TYR A 228 -22.35 -18.31 -18.91
CA TYR A 228 -21.18 -19.15 -19.14
C TYR A 228 -21.25 -20.45 -18.34
N GLN A 229 -21.69 -20.38 -17.08
CA GLN A 229 -21.95 -21.60 -16.29
C GLN A 229 -23.09 -22.43 -16.88
N ASN A 230 -24.19 -21.81 -17.32
CA ASN A 230 -25.28 -22.53 -17.97
C ASN A 230 -24.90 -23.10 -19.35
N TYR A 231 -23.99 -22.45 -20.09
CA TYR A 231 -23.46 -22.98 -21.35
C TYR A 231 -22.56 -24.21 -21.11
N LEU A 232 -21.73 -24.18 -20.06
CA LEU A 232 -20.93 -25.32 -19.63
C LEU A 232 -21.80 -26.50 -19.16
N ILE A 233 -22.87 -26.22 -18.41
CA ILE A 233 -23.84 -27.24 -17.96
C ILE A 233 -24.60 -27.82 -19.16
N LYS A 234 -25.06 -26.96 -20.09
CA LYS A 234 -25.90 -27.38 -21.22
C LYS A 234 -25.15 -28.20 -22.27
N ASN A 235 -23.85 -27.99 -22.43
CA ASN A 235 -23.06 -28.73 -23.40
C ASN A 235 -22.51 -30.06 -22.88
N ASN A 236 -22.89 -30.50 -21.67
CA ASN A 236 -22.42 -31.75 -21.06
C ASN A 236 -20.89 -31.92 -21.09
N ILE A 237 -20.15 -30.80 -21.18
CA ILE A 237 -18.70 -30.80 -21.07
C ILE A 237 -18.43 -31.01 -19.58
N ARG A 238 -18.43 -32.27 -19.14
CA ARG A 238 -17.83 -32.71 -17.89
C ARG A 238 -16.33 -32.47 -18.04
N ILE A 239 -15.92 -31.21 -17.90
CA ILE A 239 -14.52 -30.96 -17.61
C ILE A 239 -14.36 -31.43 -16.18
N ASN A 240 -13.87 -32.67 -16.07
CA ASN A 240 -13.44 -33.30 -14.84
C ASN A 240 -12.16 -32.58 -14.37
N TYR A 241 -12.26 -31.26 -14.16
CA TYR A 241 -11.34 -30.55 -13.31
C TYR A 241 -11.57 -31.15 -11.93
N LYS A 242 -10.76 -32.17 -11.63
CA LYS A 242 -10.41 -32.57 -10.28
C LYS A 242 -9.69 -31.37 -9.66
N SER A 243 -10.44 -30.29 -9.46
CA SER A 243 -10.05 -29.12 -8.70
C SER A 243 -9.97 -29.64 -7.28
N SER A 244 -8.80 -30.18 -6.97
CA SER A 244 -8.44 -30.60 -5.62
C SER A 244 -8.86 -29.44 -4.72
N PRO A 245 -9.85 -29.63 -3.82
CA PRO A 245 -10.38 -28.53 -3.04
C PRO A 245 -9.20 -27.92 -2.32
N LEU A 246 -8.83 -26.71 -2.77
CA LEU A 246 -7.67 -26.00 -2.27
C LEU A 246 -7.84 -25.96 -0.75
N SER A 247 -6.96 -26.67 -0.03
CA SER A 247 -7.22 -27.02 1.36
C SER A 247 -7.55 -25.73 2.13
N SER A 248 -8.56 -25.79 2.98
CA SER A 248 -8.99 -24.66 3.84
C SER A 248 -7.80 -23.97 4.51
N HIS A 249 -6.74 -24.74 4.79
CA HIS A 249 -5.46 -24.29 5.30
C HIS A 249 -4.71 -23.28 4.42
N GLN A 250 -4.72 -23.43 3.09
CA GLN A 250 -4.06 -22.46 2.20
C GLN A 250 -4.79 -21.13 2.19
N LYS A 251 -6.13 -21.13 2.14
CA LYS A 251 -6.93 -19.88 2.19
C LYS A 251 -6.66 -19.07 3.46
N GLN A 252 -6.51 -19.74 4.61
CA GLN A 252 -6.23 -19.09 5.89
C GLN A 252 -4.81 -18.48 5.94
N LYS A 253 -3.81 -19.13 5.34
CA LYS A 253 -2.43 -18.62 5.26
C LYS A 253 -2.32 -17.37 4.37
N TYR A 254 -3.08 -17.28 3.29
CA TYR A 254 -3.12 -16.07 2.46
C TYR A 254 -3.78 -14.87 3.18
N ALA A 255 -4.84 -15.12 3.96
CA ALA A 255 -5.54 -14.07 4.69
C ALA A 255 -4.68 -13.40 5.79
N THR A 256 -3.87 -14.19 6.50
CA THR A 256 -2.98 -13.68 7.56
C THR A 256 -1.84 -12.84 6.98
N ASN A 257 -1.18 -13.31 5.92
CA ASN A 257 -0.12 -12.55 5.24
C ASN A 257 -0.63 -11.20 4.69
N SER A 258 -1.82 -11.18 4.10
CA SER A 258 -2.42 -9.96 3.56
C SER A 258 -2.59 -8.88 4.65
N ARG A 259 -3.10 -9.26 5.85
CA ARG A 259 -3.27 -8.32 6.97
C ARG A 259 -1.97 -7.71 7.46
N HIS A 260 -0.90 -8.50 7.57
CA HIS A 260 0.41 -7.97 7.98
C HIS A 260 0.95 -6.95 6.99
N ILE A 261 0.82 -7.25 5.69
CA ILE A 261 1.21 -6.33 4.62
C ILE A 261 0.39 -5.04 4.73
N THR A 262 -0.94 -5.10 4.90
CA THR A 262 -1.74 -3.88 5.00
C THR A 262 -1.40 -3.03 6.23
N ARG A 263 -1.13 -3.64 7.39
CA ARG A 263 -0.72 -2.92 8.61
C ARG A 263 0.60 -2.19 8.41
N LEU A 264 1.61 -2.87 7.85
CA LEU A 264 2.90 -2.25 7.52
C LEU A 264 2.72 -1.02 6.62
N LEU A 265 1.84 -1.15 5.64
CA LEU A 265 1.63 -0.13 4.63
C LEU A 265 0.88 1.10 5.17
N ILE A 266 -0.04 0.91 6.11
CA ILE A 266 -0.65 2.00 6.87
C ILE A 266 0.41 2.69 7.73
N ILE A 267 1.27 1.94 8.40
CA ILE A 267 2.37 2.51 9.21
C ILE A 267 3.25 3.40 8.33
N ILE A 268 3.69 2.90 7.18
CA ILE A 268 4.50 3.66 6.21
C ILE A 268 3.82 4.99 5.83
N SER A 269 2.55 4.96 5.44
CA SER A 269 1.85 6.18 5.03
C SER A 269 1.59 7.13 6.20
N THR A 270 1.29 6.62 7.39
CA THR A 270 1.15 7.46 8.59
C THR A 270 2.47 8.09 9.03
N SER A 271 3.58 7.35 8.98
CA SER A 271 4.91 7.87 9.29
C SER A 271 5.31 8.97 8.32
N PHE A 272 5.01 8.80 7.02
CA PHE A 272 5.25 9.85 6.02
C PHE A 272 4.50 11.15 6.36
N LEU A 273 3.22 11.07 6.76
CA LEU A 273 2.44 12.25 7.13
C LEU A 273 2.98 12.91 8.41
N LEU A 274 3.26 12.12 9.44
CA LEU A 274 3.71 12.63 10.74
C LEU A 274 5.10 13.29 10.66
N LEU A 275 6.00 12.75 9.84
CA LEU A 275 7.36 13.29 9.71
C LEU A 275 7.43 14.52 8.81
N ASN A 276 6.56 14.65 7.81
CA ASN A 276 6.54 15.81 6.91
C ASN A 276 5.66 16.96 7.42
N PHE A 277 4.62 16.68 8.21
CA PHE A 277 3.70 17.70 8.72
C PHE A 277 4.41 18.89 9.43
N PRO A 278 5.36 18.66 10.37
CA PRO A 278 6.01 19.76 11.08
C PRO A 278 6.75 20.72 10.14
N PHE A 279 7.37 20.19 9.08
CA PHE A 279 8.15 21.00 8.14
C PHE A 279 7.27 21.98 7.38
N HIS A 280 6.18 21.48 6.79
CA HIS A 280 5.26 22.32 6.05
C HIS A 280 4.51 23.29 6.96
N PHE A 281 4.13 22.85 8.17
CA PHE A 281 3.49 23.72 9.15
C PHE A 281 4.39 24.90 9.54
N CYS A 282 5.66 24.63 9.89
CA CYS A 282 6.61 25.68 10.23
C CYS A 282 6.92 26.59 9.03
N THR A 283 7.03 26.04 7.82
CA THR A 283 7.34 26.80 6.61
C THR A 283 6.20 27.74 6.21
N ILE A 284 4.95 27.26 6.26
CA ILE A 284 3.76 28.10 6.03
C ILE A 284 3.65 29.16 7.13
N GLY A 285 3.83 28.77 8.40
CA GLY A 285 3.82 29.69 9.54
C GLY A 285 4.84 30.81 9.42
N LEU A 286 6.09 30.48 9.04
CA LEU A 286 7.14 31.47 8.80
C LEU A 286 6.75 32.43 7.68
N LYS A 287 6.23 31.93 6.54
CA LYS A 287 5.87 32.79 5.42
C LYS A 287 4.72 33.74 5.78
N ILE A 288 3.74 33.28 6.54
CA ILE A 288 2.66 34.13 7.08
C ILE A 288 3.25 35.20 8.01
N TYR A 289 4.15 34.80 8.90
CA TYR A 289 4.83 35.73 9.82
C TYR A 289 5.62 36.79 9.06
N THR A 290 6.41 36.42 8.05
CA THR A 290 7.18 37.40 7.25
C THR A 290 6.29 38.42 6.55
N ILE A 291 5.17 37.97 5.97
CA ILE A 291 4.20 38.86 5.31
C ILE A 291 3.57 39.81 6.33
N TYR A 292 3.26 39.31 7.53
CA TYR A 292 2.70 40.11 8.61
C TYR A 292 3.70 41.18 9.08
N THR A 293 4.96 40.82 9.28
CA THR A 293 6.00 41.76 9.71
C THR A 293 6.32 42.82 8.66
N GLU A 294 6.36 42.45 7.37
CA GLU A 294 6.56 43.41 6.27
C GLU A 294 5.44 44.46 6.23
N ARG A 295 4.18 44.03 6.39
CA ARG A 295 3.04 44.95 6.43
C ARG A 295 3.10 45.90 7.63
N MET A 296 3.49 45.40 8.80
CA MET A 296 3.63 46.23 10.00
C MET A 296 4.75 47.25 9.88
N GLN A 297 5.90 46.88 9.28
CA GLN A 297 7.00 47.81 9.06
C GLN A 297 6.61 48.96 8.12
N ILE A 298 5.88 48.68 7.04
CA ILE A 298 5.41 49.71 6.10
C ILE A 298 4.53 50.76 6.81
N GLN A 299 3.65 50.33 7.72
CA GLN A 299 2.80 51.24 8.50
C GLN A 299 3.59 52.11 9.49
N LEU A 300 4.62 51.54 10.11
CA LEU A 300 5.50 52.27 11.03
C LEU A 300 6.37 53.29 10.28
N THR A 301 6.91 52.94 9.12
CA THR A 301 7.69 53.90 8.28
C THR A 301 6.84 55.04 7.76
N ALA A 302 5.54 54.81 7.50
CA ALA A 302 4.62 55.87 7.10
C ALA A 302 4.27 56.84 8.25
N SER A 303 4.42 56.40 9.51
CA SER A 303 4.03 57.17 10.70
C SER A 303 5.22 57.87 11.38
N SER A 304 6.45 57.41 11.12
CA SER A 304 7.67 57.87 11.79
C SER A 304 8.42 58.93 10.96
N THR A 305 7.78 60.06 10.66
CA THR A 305 8.47 61.22 10.07
C THR A 305 9.17 62.09 11.11
N ASN A 306 8.84 62.02 12.40
CA ASN A 306 9.43 62.90 13.42
C ASN A 306 9.72 62.13 14.72
N ASN A 307 10.99 62.10 15.14
CA ASN A 307 11.54 61.72 16.46
C ASN A 307 12.20 60.34 16.61
N SER A 308 13.50 60.41 16.88
CA SER A 308 14.47 59.33 17.03
C SER A 308 14.57 58.84 18.48
N THR A 309 13.78 57.83 18.85
CA THR A 309 14.03 57.02 20.06
C THR A 309 13.55 55.57 19.85
N THR A 310 14.40 54.73 19.25
CA THR A 310 14.10 53.32 18.93
C THR A 310 15.31 52.42 19.27
N ILE A 311 15.41 51.94 20.51
CA ILE A 311 16.46 50.98 20.92
C ILE A 311 15.88 49.67 21.51
N ASN A 312 14.70 49.68 22.13
CA ASN A 312 14.20 48.47 22.83
C ASN A 312 13.45 47.45 21.95
N GLY A 313 13.00 47.81 20.75
CA GLY A 313 12.23 46.90 19.88
C GLY A 313 13.06 45.86 19.10
N GLN A 314 14.37 46.07 18.94
CA GLN A 314 15.20 45.19 18.10
C GLN A 314 15.55 43.85 18.79
N SER A 315 15.70 43.83 20.11
CA SER A 315 16.12 42.62 20.84
C SER A 315 15.06 41.51 20.87
N PHE A 316 13.77 41.87 20.92
CA PHE A 316 12.68 40.89 20.92
C PHE A 316 12.56 40.12 19.60
N ASN A 317 12.75 40.83 18.47
CA ASN A 317 12.66 40.22 17.13
C ASN A 317 13.76 39.19 16.87
N ILE A 318 14.95 39.37 17.45
CA ILE A 318 16.08 38.44 17.28
C ILE A 318 15.78 37.07 17.92
N LYS A 319 15.32 37.06 19.19
CA LYS A 319 15.01 35.80 19.90
C LYS A 319 13.90 35.00 19.22
N VAL A 320 12.86 35.69 18.72
CA VAL A 320 11.76 35.02 18.00
C VAL A 320 12.28 34.39 16.71
N ALA A 321 13.12 35.10 15.94
CA ALA A 321 13.71 34.57 14.71
C ALA A 321 14.58 33.32 14.95
N GLU A 322 15.37 33.29 16.03
CA GLU A 322 16.18 32.12 16.41
C GLU A 322 15.33 30.89 16.71
N CYS A 323 14.23 31.04 17.47
CA CYS A 323 13.30 29.94 17.77
C CYS A 323 12.65 29.37 16.51
N TRP A 324 12.24 30.23 15.57
CA TRP A 324 11.69 29.79 14.28
C TRP A 324 12.73 29.03 13.45
N TYR A 325 13.95 29.55 13.38
CA TYR A 325 15.04 28.91 12.65
C TYR A 325 15.34 27.51 13.18
N LEU A 326 15.46 27.36 14.51
CA LEU A 326 15.69 26.06 15.15
C LEU A 326 14.52 25.09 14.88
N SER A 327 13.28 25.57 14.96
CA SER A 327 12.09 24.76 14.70
C SER A 327 12.06 24.23 13.27
N ILE A 328 12.38 25.05 12.28
CA ILE A 328 12.44 24.64 10.87
C ILE A 328 13.58 23.64 10.65
N LEU A 329 14.74 23.83 11.29
CA LEU A 329 15.86 22.91 11.16
C LEU A 329 15.50 21.51 11.69
N ILE A 330 14.87 21.43 12.87
CA ILE A 330 14.38 20.16 13.44
C ILE A 330 13.31 19.55 12.53
N ALA A 331 12.35 20.35 12.08
CA ALA A 331 11.27 19.89 11.22
C ALA A 331 11.78 19.38 9.87
N GLN A 332 12.79 20.03 9.30
CA GLN A 332 13.43 19.59 8.07
C GLN A 332 14.23 18.29 8.28
N LEU A 333 14.92 18.13 9.41
CA LEU A 333 15.58 16.86 9.75
C LEU A 333 14.56 15.71 9.86
N LEU A 334 13.40 15.97 10.47
CA LEU A 334 12.29 15.01 10.53
C LEU A 334 11.78 14.66 9.13
N SER A 335 11.55 15.66 8.26
CA SER A 335 11.16 15.43 6.87
C SER A 335 12.19 14.58 6.12
N PHE A 336 13.49 14.83 6.29
CA PHE A 336 14.52 13.99 5.65
C PHE A 336 14.54 12.56 6.16
N SER A 337 14.31 12.36 7.46
CA SER A 337 14.20 11.02 8.03
C SER A 337 13.08 10.20 7.39
N SER A 338 12.04 10.86 6.85
CA SER A 338 10.93 10.21 6.15
C SER A 338 11.37 9.48 4.86
N TYR A 339 12.45 9.93 4.21
CA TYR A 339 12.99 9.23 3.04
C TYR A 339 13.66 7.92 3.43
N SER A 340 14.39 7.92 4.56
CA SER A 340 15.09 6.73 5.05
C SER A 340 14.14 5.75 5.75
N ILE A 341 13.08 6.23 6.40
CA ILE A 341 12.18 5.36 7.19
C ILE A 341 11.51 4.29 6.35
N ASN A 342 11.24 4.58 5.07
CA ASN A 342 10.67 3.61 4.13
C ASN A 342 11.56 2.37 4.01
N PHE A 343 12.88 2.56 3.84
CA PHE A 343 13.85 1.47 3.78
C PHE A 343 13.84 0.65 5.07
N PHE A 344 13.85 1.32 6.24
CA PHE A 344 13.82 0.64 7.53
C PHE A 344 12.52 -0.14 7.74
N LEU A 345 11.36 0.42 7.38
CA LEU A 345 10.07 -0.25 7.50
C LEU A 345 9.99 -1.50 6.61
N TYR A 346 10.48 -1.43 5.37
CA TYR A 346 10.59 -2.62 4.51
C TYR A 346 11.59 -3.64 5.06
N SER A 347 12.68 -3.17 5.65
CA SER A 347 13.69 -4.03 6.29
C SER A 347 13.16 -4.73 7.54
N PHE A 348 12.40 -4.07 8.39
CA PHE A 348 11.89 -4.68 9.62
C PHE A 348 10.69 -5.59 9.36
N CYS A 349 9.75 -5.15 8.52
CA CYS A 349 8.46 -5.82 8.38
C CYS A 349 8.35 -6.69 7.11
N GLY A 350 9.17 -6.44 6.08
CA GLY A 350 9.15 -7.19 4.83
C GLY A 350 9.94 -8.50 4.92
N THR A 351 9.26 -9.64 5.11
CA THR A 351 9.93 -10.97 5.15
C THR A 351 10.68 -11.29 3.86
N GLN A 352 10.06 -11.03 2.70
CA GLN A 352 10.69 -11.26 1.40
C GLN A 352 11.85 -10.29 1.13
N PHE A 353 11.66 -9.01 1.49
CA PHE A 353 12.70 -8.00 1.36
C PHE A 353 13.92 -8.36 2.21
N ARG A 354 13.73 -8.74 3.48
CA ARG A 354 14.80 -9.25 4.35
C ARG A 354 15.55 -10.42 3.73
N ARG A 355 14.84 -11.44 3.24
CA ARG A 355 15.48 -12.61 2.62
C ARG A 355 16.36 -12.20 1.44
N LYS A 356 15.86 -11.31 0.58
CA LYS A 356 16.63 -10.81 -0.57
C LYS A 356 17.80 -9.92 -0.16
N LEU A 357 17.63 -9.06 0.84
CA LEU A 357 18.69 -8.24 1.40
C LEU A 357 19.80 -9.11 2.01
N PHE A 358 19.45 -10.14 2.78
CA PHE A 358 20.40 -11.12 3.32
C PHE A 358 21.12 -11.89 2.20
N GLN A 359 20.39 -12.36 1.18
CA GLN A 359 21.01 -12.99 0.00
C GLN A 359 22.02 -12.06 -0.66
N PHE A 360 21.69 -10.80 -0.86
CA PHE A 360 22.59 -9.80 -1.44
C PHE A 360 23.85 -9.56 -0.59
N ILE A 361 23.69 -9.43 0.74
CA ILE A 361 24.81 -9.24 1.67
C ILE A 361 25.73 -10.47 1.70
N ILE A 362 25.15 -11.69 1.72
CA ILE A 362 25.91 -12.94 1.72
C ILE A 362 26.67 -13.13 0.40
N LEU A 363 26.00 -12.90 -0.75
CA LEU A 363 26.64 -13.01 -2.07
C LEU A 363 27.81 -12.04 -2.22
N LYS A 364 27.68 -10.82 -1.68
CA LYS A 364 28.78 -9.85 -1.68
C LYS A 364 29.96 -10.28 -0.80
N LYS A 365 29.72 -11.11 0.22
CA LYS A 365 30.77 -11.57 1.16
C LYS A 365 31.57 -12.77 0.62
N SER A 366 31.00 -13.56 -0.29
CA SER A 366 31.70 -14.69 -0.92
C SER A 366 31.62 -14.63 -2.45
N PRO A 367 32.37 -13.72 -3.10
CA PRO A 367 32.42 -13.65 -4.56
C PRO A 367 33.12 -14.88 -5.18
N TYR A 368 33.82 -15.70 -4.40
CA TYR A 368 34.63 -16.84 -4.87
C TYR A 368 33.96 -18.22 -4.72
N LEU A 369 32.66 -18.27 -4.41
CA LEU A 369 31.90 -19.53 -4.22
C LEU A 369 30.88 -19.80 -5.34
N LEU A 370 30.97 -19.04 -6.44
CA LEU A 370 30.21 -19.19 -7.68
C LEU A 370 31.21 -19.41 -8.81
#